data_AF-A0A0P7C245-F1
#
_entry.id   AF-A0A0P7C245-F1
#
_cell.length_a   1.000
_cell.length_b   1.000
_cell.length_c   1.000
_cell.angle_alpha   90.00
_cell.angle_beta   90.00
_cell.angle_gamma   90.00
#
_symmetry.space_group_name_H-M   'P 1'
#
loop_
_entity.id
_entity.type
_entity.pdbx_description
1 polymer ?
#
loop_
_entity_poly.entity_id
_entity_poly.type
_entity_poly.pdbx_seq_one_letter_code
_entity_poly.pdbx_strand_id
1 'polypeptide(L)'
;MNKVINKLFFFFGILTVLSSCEKEEIRAVLNSGAKPVVSVSSQSLQLNKESADANALTVSWAEPEFGFNAGTQYRVLIDKSGNNFADAQVFTTGTETSKSWTHKQLNNLLISMGIEPDTEGAIDIAVESLLSDKVSQRSDAANLTAMPYLDKLDLSSPWGVVGSGAVNGWNGPDMPFYKTGDAGVYVAYVMLLDGEIKIRENNDWAVNYGDNGADGTLERDGANIAVEAGSYAITFNENDLTYTIEPLSWGIVGSGAPNGWNGPDLEFMYDPSSDQWRAIATLADGEIKIRKNNDWGLNYGDDGADGTLDRDGANIAVRAGTYLVTLNLNDLTIVIEEVDIPGIVGSAAPNGWDGPDVSLMPDFSRDGVWVAYNVELADGEIKFRMNNDWGVNYGDDNADGSLERDAANIAVSAGVYDIEVDLASLTYTITAK
;
A
#
# COMPACT_ATOMS: atom_id res chain seq x y z
N MET A 1 56.46 16.21 -92.15
CA MET A 1 55.09 15.99 -91.64
C MET A 1 55.12 15.25 -90.29
N ASN A 2 55.92 15.72 -89.31
CA ASN A 2 56.27 14.93 -88.10
C ASN A 2 56.02 15.67 -86.77
N LYS A 3 55.03 16.57 -86.69
CA LYS A 3 54.80 17.36 -85.45
C LYS A 3 53.37 17.45 -84.95
N VAL A 4 52.39 16.80 -85.60
CA VAL A 4 50.97 16.91 -85.19
C VAL A 4 50.43 15.63 -84.56
N ILE A 5 51.05 14.46 -84.79
CA ILE A 5 50.58 13.17 -84.26
C ILE A 5 50.93 12.98 -82.76
N ASN A 6 51.91 13.72 -82.23
CA ASN A 6 52.38 13.53 -80.85
C ASN A 6 51.59 14.32 -79.79
N LYS A 7 50.59 15.11 -80.18
CA LYS A 7 49.69 15.81 -79.24
C LYS A 7 48.33 15.11 -79.06
N LEU A 8 47.98 14.15 -79.93
CA LEU A 8 46.76 13.36 -79.77
C LEU A 8 46.94 12.15 -78.82
N PHE A 9 48.18 11.70 -78.59
CA PHE A 9 48.48 10.61 -77.66
C PHE A 9 48.64 11.06 -76.20
N PHE A 10 48.70 12.37 -75.92
CA PHE A 10 48.74 12.90 -74.56
C PHE A 10 47.35 13.26 -74.00
N PHE A 11 46.30 13.17 -74.81
CA PHE A 11 44.91 13.37 -74.37
C PHE A 11 44.12 12.06 -74.23
N PHE A 12 44.73 10.91 -74.58
CA PHE A 12 44.12 9.59 -74.47
C PHE A 12 44.77 8.69 -73.39
N GLY A 13 45.66 9.27 -72.57
CA GLY A 13 46.45 8.56 -71.56
C GLY A 13 46.18 8.98 -70.11
N ILE A 14 45.12 9.74 -69.85
CA ILE A 14 44.63 10.08 -68.50
C ILE A 14 43.10 10.02 -68.52
N LEU A 15 42.53 8.86 -68.86
CA LEU A 15 41.08 8.64 -68.72
C LEU A 15 40.72 7.26 -68.16
N THR A 16 41.66 6.58 -67.51
CA THR A 16 41.42 5.25 -66.94
C THR A 16 42.30 5.02 -65.72
N VAL A 17 42.07 5.74 -64.61
CA VAL A 17 42.06 5.16 -63.24
C VAL A 17 41.30 6.12 -62.31
N LEU A 18 40.01 6.35 -62.56
CA LEU A 18 39.07 6.63 -61.48
C LEU A 18 38.23 5.37 -61.31
N SER A 19 38.89 4.26 -60.98
CA SER A 19 38.22 3.14 -60.34
C SER A 19 37.90 3.60 -58.93
N SER A 20 36.80 4.33 -58.79
CA SER A 20 36.11 4.42 -57.52
C SER A 20 35.76 2.99 -57.14
N CYS A 21 36.52 2.40 -56.23
CA CYS A 21 35.96 1.35 -55.40
C CYS A 21 34.82 2.04 -54.65
N GLU A 22 33.60 1.97 -55.18
CA GLU A 22 32.46 1.98 -54.29
C GLU A 22 32.71 0.83 -53.33
N LYS A 23 33.13 1.15 -52.11
CA LYS A 23 32.96 0.20 -51.02
C LYS A 23 31.45 0.00 -50.96
N GLU A 24 30.97 -1.14 -51.48
CA GLU A 24 29.66 -1.64 -51.10
C GLU A 24 29.70 -1.83 -49.59
N GLU A 25 29.33 -0.77 -48.87
CA GLU A 25 29.02 -0.89 -47.46
C GLU A 25 27.74 -1.71 -47.39
N ILE A 26 27.84 -2.91 -46.83
CA ILE A 26 26.67 -3.69 -46.44
C ILE A 26 25.97 -2.87 -45.36
N ARG A 27 24.99 -2.06 -45.78
CA ARG A 27 24.13 -1.32 -44.86
C ARG A 27 23.10 -2.29 -44.33
N ALA A 28 23.06 -2.47 -43.01
CA ALA A 28 21.94 -3.14 -42.38
C ALA A 28 20.66 -2.36 -42.71
N VAL A 29 19.71 -3.02 -43.38
CA VAL A 29 18.41 -2.44 -43.70
C VAL A 29 17.42 -2.99 -42.69
N LEU A 30 16.82 -2.10 -41.90
CA LEU A 30 15.79 -2.47 -40.95
C LEU A 30 14.54 -2.98 -41.69
N ASN A 31 14.11 -4.20 -41.34
CA ASN A 31 12.77 -4.67 -41.66
C ASN A 31 11.76 -3.97 -40.74
N SER A 32 11.16 -2.88 -41.23
CA SER A 32 10.15 -2.11 -40.48
C SER A 32 8.85 -2.88 -40.21
N GLY A 33 8.68 -4.08 -40.80
CA GLY A 33 7.57 -4.98 -40.51
C GLY A 33 7.87 -6.03 -39.43
N ALA A 34 9.12 -6.12 -38.96
CA ALA A 34 9.51 -7.06 -37.91
C ALA A 34 9.06 -6.56 -36.54
N LYS A 35 7.80 -6.84 -36.21
CA LYS A 35 7.20 -6.56 -34.90
C LYS A 35 7.19 -7.81 -34.03
N PRO A 36 7.29 -7.68 -32.69
CA PRO A 36 6.99 -8.79 -31.80
C PRO A 36 5.58 -9.32 -32.05
N VAL A 37 5.41 -10.63 -31.91
CA VAL A 37 4.08 -11.27 -31.89
C VAL A 37 3.86 -11.73 -30.45
N VAL A 38 2.93 -11.06 -29.77
CA VAL A 38 2.63 -11.34 -28.37
C VAL A 38 1.79 -12.61 -28.23
N SER A 39 2.16 -13.45 -27.28
CA SER A 39 1.45 -14.66 -26.86
C SER A 39 1.24 -14.64 -25.35
N VAL A 40 0.04 -14.98 -24.90
CA VAL A 40 -0.34 -14.97 -23.49
C VAL A 40 -0.78 -16.37 -23.05
N SER A 41 -0.45 -16.75 -21.82
CA SER A 41 -0.79 -18.07 -21.26
C SER A 41 -2.29 -18.28 -21.02
N SER A 42 -3.05 -17.19 -20.84
CA SER A 42 -4.51 -17.20 -20.73
C SER A 42 -5.10 -15.92 -21.33
N GLN A 43 -6.32 -15.99 -21.85
CA GLN A 43 -7.09 -14.83 -22.32
C GLN A 43 -8.16 -14.37 -21.31
N SER A 44 -8.42 -15.18 -20.28
CA SER A 44 -9.33 -14.86 -19.20
C SER A 44 -8.66 -15.22 -17.88
N LEU A 45 -8.56 -14.24 -16.98
CA LEU A 45 -7.82 -14.34 -15.74
C LEU A 45 -8.78 -14.16 -14.57
N GLN A 46 -9.00 -15.22 -13.81
CA GLN A 46 -9.63 -15.13 -12.50
C GLN A 46 -8.51 -15.15 -11.46
N LEU A 47 -8.22 -14.00 -10.88
CA LEU A 47 -7.20 -13.91 -9.85
C LEU A 47 -7.77 -14.38 -8.52
N ASN A 48 -6.95 -15.02 -7.69
CA ASN A 48 -7.38 -15.55 -6.41
C ASN A 48 -6.33 -15.26 -5.33
N LYS A 49 -6.81 -15.04 -4.11
CA LYS A 49 -5.94 -14.81 -2.95
C LYS A 49 -5.30 -16.11 -2.48
N GLU A 50 -6.00 -17.24 -2.59
CA GLU A 50 -5.47 -18.54 -2.12
C GLU A 50 -4.32 -19.08 -2.99
N SER A 51 -4.10 -18.55 -4.19
CA SER A 51 -2.93 -18.88 -5.02
C SER A 51 -2.08 -17.64 -5.33
N ALA A 52 -2.04 -16.68 -4.40
CA ALA A 52 -1.33 -15.41 -4.51
C ALA A 52 0.09 -15.53 -5.13
N ASP A 53 0.87 -16.53 -4.73
CA ASP A 53 2.25 -16.73 -5.19
C ASP A 53 2.38 -17.63 -6.42
N ALA A 54 1.29 -18.27 -6.87
CA ALA A 54 1.29 -19.05 -8.09
C ALA A 54 1.31 -18.14 -9.33
N ASN A 55 1.87 -18.62 -10.43
CA ASN A 55 1.91 -17.89 -11.70
C ASN A 55 0.51 -17.76 -12.30
N ALA A 56 0.04 -16.52 -12.49
CA ALA A 56 -1.26 -16.22 -13.09
C ALA A 56 -1.17 -15.99 -14.60
N LEU A 57 -0.16 -15.25 -15.05
CA LEU A 57 0.01 -14.85 -16.45
C LEU A 57 1.47 -14.92 -16.87
N THR A 58 1.71 -15.52 -18.03
CA THR A 58 2.98 -15.46 -18.76
C THR A 58 2.73 -14.81 -20.11
N VAL A 59 3.46 -13.73 -20.38
CA VAL A 59 3.54 -13.07 -21.69
C VAL A 59 4.84 -13.49 -22.35
N SER A 60 4.79 -13.87 -23.63
CA SER A 60 5.94 -14.34 -24.40
C SER A 60 5.88 -13.86 -25.84
N TRP A 61 7.05 -13.70 -26.46
CA TRP A 61 7.20 -13.37 -27.86
C TRP A 61 8.45 -14.03 -28.42
N ALA A 62 8.52 -14.18 -29.75
CA ALA A 62 9.77 -14.54 -30.41
C ALA A 62 10.56 -13.27 -30.75
N GLU A 63 11.89 -13.37 -30.77
CA GLU A 63 12.74 -12.31 -31.30
C GLU A 63 12.38 -12.01 -32.76
N PRO A 64 12.01 -10.75 -33.11
CA PRO A 64 11.66 -10.43 -34.49
C PRO A 64 12.87 -10.45 -35.43
N GLU A 65 12.64 -10.90 -36.66
CA GLU A 65 13.66 -10.92 -37.71
C GLU A 65 13.84 -9.54 -38.35
N PHE A 66 14.64 -8.68 -37.70
CA PHE A 66 14.88 -7.29 -38.13
C PHE A 66 15.69 -7.16 -39.43
N GLY A 67 16.22 -8.26 -39.95
CA GLY A 67 17.09 -8.30 -41.14
C GLY A 67 18.57 -8.10 -40.83
N PHE A 68 18.93 -7.97 -39.55
CA PHE A 68 20.30 -7.91 -39.03
C PHE A 68 20.31 -8.35 -37.56
N ASN A 69 21.50 -8.69 -37.03
CA ASN A 69 21.66 -9.02 -35.62
C ASN A 69 21.62 -7.73 -34.77
N ALA A 70 20.52 -7.51 -34.06
CA ALA A 70 20.29 -6.33 -33.24
C ALA A 70 20.46 -6.66 -31.75
N GLY A 71 21.10 -5.76 -30.99
CA GLY A 71 21.13 -5.83 -29.52
C GLY A 71 19.81 -5.39 -28.90
N THR A 72 18.72 -6.07 -29.28
CA THR A 72 17.34 -5.65 -29.01
C THR A 72 17.01 -5.76 -27.52
N GLN A 73 16.43 -4.70 -26.96
CA GLN A 73 15.79 -4.74 -25.65
C GLN A 73 14.27 -4.80 -25.82
N TYR A 74 13.55 -5.26 -24.79
CA TYR A 74 12.10 -5.38 -24.82
C TYR A 74 11.46 -4.77 -23.58
N ARG A 75 10.20 -4.37 -23.76
CA ARG A 75 9.29 -4.03 -22.67
C ARG A 75 7.88 -4.54 -22.96
N VAL A 76 7.20 -4.97 -21.92
CA VAL A 76 5.77 -5.30 -21.95
C VAL A 76 4.97 -4.08 -21.51
N LEU A 77 3.90 -3.78 -22.24
CA LEU A 77 2.95 -2.71 -21.95
C LEU A 77 1.61 -3.36 -21.59
N ILE A 78 1.00 -2.93 -20.49
CA ILE A 78 -0.33 -3.37 -20.05
C ILE A 78 -1.18 -2.12 -19.82
N ASP A 79 -2.36 -2.04 -20.41
CA ASP A 79 -3.30 -0.92 -20.24
C ASP A 79 -4.75 -1.42 -20.22
N LYS A 80 -5.70 -0.60 -19.79
CA LYS A 80 -7.13 -0.88 -19.94
C LYS A 80 -7.48 -0.91 -21.42
N SER A 81 -8.35 -1.85 -21.79
CA SER A 81 -8.72 -2.01 -23.19
C SER A 81 -9.30 -0.73 -23.79
N GLY A 82 -8.83 -0.40 -24.99
CA GLY A 82 -9.30 0.78 -25.73
C GLY A 82 -8.60 2.10 -25.39
N ASN A 83 -7.66 2.13 -24.44
CA ASN A 83 -6.85 3.31 -24.15
C ASN A 83 -5.60 3.44 -25.06
N ASN A 84 -5.37 2.46 -25.94
CA ASN A 84 -4.25 2.44 -26.91
C ASN A 84 -2.87 2.67 -26.27
N PHE A 85 -2.69 2.18 -25.04
CA PHE A 85 -1.45 2.30 -24.26
C PHE A 85 -1.07 3.76 -23.94
N ALA A 86 -2.06 4.66 -23.79
CA ALA A 86 -1.81 6.05 -23.41
C ALA A 86 -1.31 6.16 -21.97
N ASP A 87 -1.85 5.32 -21.07
CA ASP A 87 -1.50 5.27 -19.64
C ASP A 87 -0.94 3.89 -19.26
N ALA A 88 -0.22 3.26 -20.19
CA ALA A 88 0.25 1.89 -20.02
C ALA A 88 1.24 1.75 -18.87
N GLN A 89 1.07 0.67 -18.12
CA GLN A 89 2.05 0.15 -17.19
C GLN A 89 3.18 -0.54 -17.98
N VAL A 90 4.42 -0.12 -17.75
CA VAL A 90 5.57 -0.49 -18.58
C VAL A 90 6.57 -1.36 -17.80
N PHE A 91 6.83 -2.55 -18.30
CA PHE A 91 7.75 -3.52 -17.68
C PHE A 91 8.91 -3.84 -18.60
N THR A 92 10.09 -3.32 -18.31
CA THR A 92 11.32 -3.63 -19.07
C THR A 92 11.78 -5.06 -18.78
N THR A 93 12.04 -5.84 -19.83
CA THR A 93 12.50 -7.25 -19.71
C THR A 93 13.94 -7.44 -20.18
N GLY A 94 14.57 -6.37 -20.63
CA GLY A 94 15.92 -6.42 -21.17
C GLY A 94 15.94 -7.25 -22.46
N THR A 95 16.81 -8.26 -22.55
CA THR A 95 16.87 -9.19 -23.68
C THR A 95 15.94 -10.40 -23.55
N GLU A 96 15.29 -10.57 -22.39
CA GLU A 96 14.38 -11.70 -22.17
C GLU A 96 13.15 -11.58 -23.05
N THR A 97 12.70 -12.70 -23.61
CA THR A 97 11.53 -12.77 -24.51
C THR A 97 10.27 -13.31 -23.82
N SER A 98 10.25 -13.26 -22.49
CA SER A 98 9.09 -13.63 -21.67
C SER A 98 9.08 -12.88 -20.35
N LYS A 99 7.88 -12.66 -19.81
CA LYS A 99 7.65 -12.13 -18.46
C LYS A 99 6.45 -12.82 -17.82
N SER A 100 6.59 -13.16 -16.55
CA SER A 100 5.54 -13.77 -15.73
C SER A 100 5.13 -12.86 -14.58
N TRP A 101 3.87 -13.00 -14.17
CA TRP A 101 3.28 -12.38 -12.98
C TRP A 101 2.55 -13.43 -12.15
N THR A 102 2.70 -13.36 -10.83
CA THR A 102 1.88 -14.14 -9.90
C THR A 102 0.47 -13.58 -9.79
N HIS A 103 -0.45 -14.32 -9.16
CA HIS A 103 -1.80 -13.83 -8.88
C HIS A 103 -1.76 -12.51 -8.09
N LYS A 104 -0.96 -12.42 -7.04
CA LYS A 104 -0.81 -11.20 -6.23
C LYS A 104 -0.26 -10.02 -7.04
N GLN A 105 0.83 -10.24 -7.79
CA GLN A 105 1.44 -9.18 -8.59
C GLN A 105 0.48 -8.62 -9.65
N LEU A 106 -0.25 -9.50 -10.33
CA LEU A 106 -1.20 -9.09 -11.34
C LEU A 106 -2.45 -8.46 -10.72
N ASN A 107 -2.88 -8.92 -9.55
CA ASN A 107 -4.02 -8.34 -8.83
C ASN A 107 -3.79 -6.86 -8.52
N ASN A 108 -2.66 -6.57 -7.87
CA ASN A 108 -2.28 -5.22 -7.45
C ASN A 108 -2.12 -4.29 -8.66
N LEU A 109 -1.54 -4.80 -9.75
CA LEU A 109 -1.44 -4.06 -11.01
C LEU A 109 -2.81 -3.67 -11.59
N LEU A 110 -3.77 -4.59 -11.61
CA LEU A 110 -5.09 -4.32 -12.19
C LEU A 110 -5.89 -3.33 -11.34
N ILE A 111 -5.79 -3.43 -10.02
CA ILE A 111 -6.42 -2.50 -9.09
C ILE A 111 -5.81 -1.10 -9.23
N SER A 112 -4.48 -0.98 -9.33
CA SER A 112 -3.82 0.33 -9.53
C SER A 112 -4.18 0.97 -10.87
N MET A 113 -4.52 0.16 -11.88
CA MET A 113 -5.09 0.61 -13.15
C MET A 113 -6.57 1.02 -13.04
N GLY A 114 -7.21 0.87 -11.87
CA GLY A 114 -8.60 1.21 -11.61
C GLY A 114 -9.60 0.17 -12.14
N ILE A 115 -9.21 -1.11 -12.19
CA ILE A 115 -10.16 -2.21 -12.37
C ILE A 115 -10.68 -2.60 -11.00
N GLU A 116 -11.98 -2.43 -10.80
CA GLU A 116 -12.64 -2.72 -9.52
C GLU A 116 -12.52 -4.22 -9.17
N PRO A 117 -12.20 -4.55 -7.91
CA PRO A 117 -12.24 -5.93 -7.42
C PRO A 117 -13.57 -6.64 -7.66
N ASP A 118 -13.50 -7.96 -7.83
CA ASP A 118 -14.63 -8.86 -8.10
C ASP A 118 -15.47 -8.49 -9.33
N THR A 119 -14.92 -7.61 -10.18
CA THR A 119 -15.52 -7.15 -11.43
C THR A 119 -14.60 -7.50 -12.58
N GLU A 120 -15.16 -8.09 -13.65
CA GLU A 120 -14.39 -8.38 -14.84
C GLU A 120 -14.01 -7.08 -15.58
N GLY A 121 -12.71 -6.81 -15.71
CA GLY A 121 -12.15 -5.71 -16.50
C GLY A 121 -11.46 -6.22 -17.76
N ALA A 122 -11.45 -5.40 -18.81
CA ALA A 122 -10.74 -5.69 -20.06
C ALA A 122 -9.38 -4.98 -20.09
N ILE A 123 -8.34 -5.71 -20.45
CA ILE A 123 -6.97 -5.19 -20.59
C ILE A 123 -6.37 -5.54 -21.96
N ASP A 124 -5.51 -4.64 -22.43
CA ASP A 124 -4.70 -4.81 -23.63
C ASP A 124 -3.23 -5.01 -23.22
N ILE A 125 -2.57 -6.00 -23.82
CA ILE A 125 -1.14 -6.28 -23.62
C ILE A 125 -0.42 -6.16 -24.96
N ALA A 126 0.69 -5.42 -24.98
CA ALA A 126 1.59 -5.36 -26.12
C ALA A 126 3.04 -5.54 -25.70
N VAL A 127 3.87 -5.93 -26.66
CA VAL A 127 5.32 -6.00 -26.51
C VAL A 127 5.94 -4.99 -27.45
N GLU A 128 6.91 -4.23 -26.95
CA GLU A 128 7.70 -3.34 -27.78
C GLU A 128 9.17 -3.78 -27.79
N SER A 129 9.71 -3.93 -29.00
CA SER A 129 11.15 -4.07 -29.21
C SER A 129 11.80 -2.69 -29.34
N LEU A 130 12.94 -2.53 -28.70
CA LEU A 130 13.75 -1.31 -28.63
C LEU A 130 15.08 -1.61 -29.32
N LEU A 131 15.27 -1.06 -30.52
CA LEU A 131 16.50 -1.23 -31.32
C LEU A 131 17.50 -0.10 -31.06
N SER A 132 16.98 1.07 -30.69
CA SER A 132 17.73 2.25 -30.21
C SER A 132 16.76 3.23 -29.55
N ASP A 133 17.28 4.31 -28.96
CA ASP A 133 16.48 5.39 -28.36
C ASP A 133 15.48 6.05 -29.32
N LYS A 134 15.61 5.84 -30.63
CA LYS A 134 14.75 6.44 -31.67
C LYS A 134 14.00 5.42 -32.51
N VAL A 135 14.22 4.14 -32.29
CA VAL A 135 13.67 3.08 -33.14
C VAL A 135 13.10 1.98 -32.26
N SER A 136 11.78 1.88 -32.27
CA SER A 136 11.03 0.81 -31.62
C SER A 136 9.98 0.22 -32.56
N GLN A 137 9.56 -1.02 -32.28
CA GLN A 137 8.44 -1.68 -32.97
C GLN A 137 7.53 -2.32 -31.94
N ARG A 138 6.27 -1.85 -31.87
CA ARG A 138 5.24 -2.39 -31.00
C ARG A 138 4.41 -3.45 -31.72
N SER A 139 4.11 -4.54 -31.01
CA SER A 139 3.20 -5.59 -31.47
C SER A 139 1.77 -5.06 -31.64
N ASP A 140 0.91 -5.88 -32.26
CA ASP A 140 -0.52 -5.74 -32.07
C ASP A 140 -0.89 -6.10 -30.61
N ALA A 141 -2.03 -5.62 -30.13
CA ALA A 141 -2.49 -5.88 -28.77
C ALA A 141 -3.09 -7.29 -28.65
N ALA A 142 -2.74 -8.01 -27.58
CA ALA A 142 -3.52 -9.13 -27.07
C ALA A 142 -4.56 -8.59 -26.09
N ASN A 143 -5.84 -8.85 -26.35
CA ASN A 143 -6.94 -8.45 -25.48
C ASN A 143 -7.27 -9.59 -24.52
N LEU A 144 -7.38 -9.28 -23.23
CA LEU A 144 -7.71 -10.23 -22.18
C LEU A 144 -8.85 -9.68 -21.31
N THR A 145 -9.57 -10.56 -20.63
CA THR A 145 -10.35 -10.18 -19.44
C THR A 145 -9.65 -10.62 -18.18
N ALA A 146 -9.73 -9.81 -17.14
CA ALA A 146 -9.17 -10.12 -15.83
C ALA A 146 -10.14 -9.65 -14.72
N MET A 147 -10.34 -10.50 -13.73
CA MET A 147 -11.11 -10.19 -12.54
C MET A 147 -10.15 -10.21 -11.34
N PRO A 148 -9.72 -9.04 -10.84
CA PRO A 148 -8.97 -8.96 -9.60
C PRO A 148 -9.86 -9.35 -8.42
N TYR A 149 -9.26 -9.81 -7.33
CA TYR A 149 -9.92 -10.05 -6.06
C TYR A 149 -9.66 -8.88 -5.11
N LEU A 150 -10.60 -8.66 -4.19
CA LEU A 150 -10.43 -7.67 -3.14
C LEU A 150 -9.37 -8.20 -2.15
N ASP A 151 -8.25 -7.50 -2.02
CA ASP A 151 -7.21 -7.87 -1.04
C ASP A 151 -7.56 -7.40 0.38
N LYS A 152 -8.84 -7.42 0.76
CA LYS A 152 -9.24 -7.16 2.13
C LYS A 152 -8.94 -8.40 2.97
N LEU A 153 -8.53 -8.21 4.22
CA LEU A 153 -8.49 -9.32 5.16
C LEU A 153 -9.90 -9.83 5.45
N ASP A 154 -10.07 -11.15 5.35
CA ASP A 154 -11.35 -11.80 5.65
C ASP A 154 -11.58 -11.80 7.16
N LEU A 155 -12.40 -10.85 7.60
CA LEU A 155 -12.86 -10.64 8.98
C LEU A 155 -13.87 -11.69 9.47
N SER A 156 -14.25 -12.69 8.65
CA SER A 156 -15.21 -13.72 9.07
C SER A 156 -14.60 -14.83 9.93
N SER A 157 -13.35 -14.68 10.37
CA SER A 157 -12.76 -15.55 11.39
C SER A 157 -13.57 -15.45 12.69
N PRO A 158 -13.88 -16.58 13.34
CA PRO A 158 -14.50 -16.55 14.66
C PRO A 158 -13.47 -16.32 15.78
N TRP A 159 -12.17 -16.31 15.47
CA TRP A 159 -11.09 -16.24 16.47
C TRP A 159 -10.71 -14.81 16.84
N GLY A 160 -10.33 -14.62 18.10
CA GLY A 160 -9.85 -13.33 18.60
C GLY A 160 -8.84 -13.43 19.74
N VAL A 161 -8.10 -12.34 19.97
CA VAL A 161 -7.13 -12.15 21.06
C VAL A 161 -7.77 -11.34 22.17
N VAL A 162 -7.66 -11.83 23.41
CA VAL A 162 -8.20 -11.17 24.61
C VAL A 162 -7.22 -11.27 25.77
N GLY A 163 -7.21 -10.30 26.68
CA GLY A 163 -6.44 -10.40 27.93
C GLY A 163 -6.00 -9.07 28.48
N SER A 164 -5.27 -9.06 29.61
CA SER A 164 -4.70 -7.84 30.18
C SER A 164 -3.64 -7.20 29.28
N GLY A 165 -2.99 -7.99 28.42
CA GLY A 165 -2.10 -7.49 27.37
C GLY A 165 -2.83 -7.01 26.12
N ALA A 166 -4.11 -7.32 25.94
CA ALA A 166 -4.91 -6.77 24.85
C ALA A 166 -5.48 -5.40 25.25
N VAL A 167 -5.56 -4.46 24.32
CA VAL A 167 -6.08 -3.09 24.58
C VAL A 167 -7.51 -3.06 25.13
N ASN A 168 -8.30 -4.09 24.85
CA ASN A 168 -9.69 -4.23 25.30
C ASN A 168 -9.84 -4.97 26.63
N GLY A 169 -8.77 -5.51 27.20
CA GLY A 169 -8.81 -6.25 28.47
C GLY A 169 -9.54 -7.60 28.38
N TRP A 170 -9.77 -8.23 29.53
CA TRP A 170 -10.48 -9.53 29.63
C TRP A 170 -11.98 -9.47 29.33
N ASN A 171 -12.58 -8.30 29.50
CA ASN A 171 -14.04 -8.09 29.42
C ASN A 171 -14.47 -7.31 28.17
N GLY A 172 -13.53 -6.80 27.38
CA GLY A 172 -13.83 -6.13 26.13
C GLY A 172 -14.00 -7.12 24.96
N PRO A 173 -14.37 -6.59 23.78
CA PRO A 173 -14.40 -7.39 22.56
C PRO A 173 -12.99 -7.83 22.18
N ASP A 174 -12.89 -9.02 21.61
CA ASP A 174 -11.61 -9.56 21.15
C ASP A 174 -11.02 -8.73 20.00
N MET A 175 -9.70 -8.64 19.97
CA MET A 175 -8.98 -8.17 18.78
C MET A 175 -9.06 -9.27 17.72
N PRO A 176 -9.57 -8.99 16.51
CA PRO A 176 -9.91 -10.04 15.56
C PRO A 176 -8.68 -10.70 14.94
N PHE A 177 -8.78 -12.01 14.72
CA PHE A 177 -7.95 -12.69 13.73
C PHE A 177 -8.56 -12.57 12.34
N TYR A 178 -7.73 -12.67 11.32
CA TYR A 178 -8.08 -12.65 9.92
C TYR A 178 -7.68 -13.97 9.27
N LYS A 179 -8.45 -14.48 8.31
CA LYS A 179 -8.04 -15.67 7.56
C LYS A 179 -6.84 -15.36 6.68
N THR A 180 -5.92 -16.32 6.57
CA THR A 180 -4.85 -16.28 5.58
C THR A 180 -5.24 -17.08 4.33
N GLY A 181 -4.33 -17.20 3.35
CA GLY A 181 -4.52 -18.11 2.22
C GLY A 181 -4.48 -19.60 2.59
N ASP A 182 -3.98 -19.92 3.79
CA ASP A 182 -3.87 -21.29 4.29
C ASP A 182 -5.07 -21.64 5.18
N ALA A 183 -5.80 -22.69 4.82
CA ALA A 183 -6.99 -23.11 5.56
C ALA A 183 -6.66 -23.48 7.02
N GLY A 184 -7.38 -22.89 7.97
CA GLY A 184 -7.14 -23.09 9.41
C GLY A 184 -5.94 -22.32 9.96
N VAL A 185 -5.35 -21.42 9.19
CA VAL A 185 -4.33 -20.48 9.65
C VAL A 185 -4.89 -19.07 9.63
N TYR A 186 -4.66 -18.34 10.73
CA TYR A 186 -5.16 -17.01 10.94
C TYR A 186 -4.04 -16.08 11.41
N VAL A 187 -4.16 -14.79 11.12
CA VAL A 187 -3.23 -13.75 11.57
C VAL A 187 -3.97 -12.64 12.28
N ALA A 188 -3.42 -12.07 13.35
CA ALA A 188 -3.90 -10.86 13.98
C ALA A 188 -2.77 -9.82 13.99
N TYR A 189 -3.10 -8.58 13.63
CA TYR A 189 -2.18 -7.44 13.71
C TYR A 189 -2.62 -6.56 14.87
N VAL A 190 -1.87 -6.60 15.97
CA VAL A 190 -2.30 -6.06 17.26
C VAL A 190 -1.22 -5.22 17.91
N MET A 191 -1.66 -4.13 18.55
CA MET A 191 -0.87 -3.47 19.59
C MET A 191 -1.21 -4.13 20.92
N LEU A 192 -0.19 -4.58 21.63
CA LEU A 192 -0.29 -5.19 22.96
C LEU A 192 0.30 -4.28 24.03
N LEU A 193 -0.15 -4.50 25.26
CA LEU A 193 0.39 -3.96 26.50
C LEU A 193 1.17 -5.07 27.23
N ASP A 194 1.99 -4.69 28.22
CA ASP A 194 2.58 -5.67 29.14
C ASP A 194 1.46 -6.43 29.87
N GLY A 195 1.45 -7.75 29.77
CA GLY A 195 0.42 -8.55 30.41
C GLY A 195 0.29 -9.96 29.87
N GLU A 196 -0.94 -10.42 29.80
CA GLU A 196 -1.29 -11.79 29.43
C GLU A 196 -2.42 -11.77 28.40
N ILE A 197 -2.41 -12.74 27.48
CA ILE A 197 -3.46 -12.95 26.47
C ILE A 197 -3.93 -14.41 26.40
N LYS A 198 -5.08 -14.61 25.77
CA LYS A 198 -5.63 -15.87 25.28
C LYS A 198 -6.15 -15.70 23.86
N ILE A 199 -6.26 -16.81 23.14
CA ILE A 199 -6.97 -16.90 21.85
C ILE A 199 -8.30 -17.58 22.13
N ARG A 200 -9.43 -16.97 21.77
CA ARG A 200 -10.76 -17.57 21.98
C ARG A 200 -11.67 -17.43 20.78
N GLU A 201 -12.67 -18.29 20.72
CA GLU A 201 -13.64 -18.36 19.63
C GLU A 201 -14.90 -17.57 19.99
N ASN A 202 -15.49 -16.89 19.00
CA ASN A 202 -16.81 -16.24 19.06
C ASN A 202 -16.95 -15.18 20.16
N ASN A 203 -15.85 -14.56 20.61
CA ASN A 203 -15.84 -13.63 21.75
C ASN A 203 -16.44 -14.27 23.01
N ASP A 204 -16.27 -15.59 23.17
CA ASP A 204 -16.85 -16.41 24.24
C ASP A 204 -15.80 -17.37 24.82
N TRP A 205 -16.00 -17.79 26.07
CA TRP A 205 -15.04 -18.64 26.79
C TRP A 205 -15.21 -20.14 26.51
N ALA A 206 -16.25 -20.59 25.80
CA ALA A 206 -16.52 -22.01 25.57
C ALA A 206 -15.38 -22.73 24.82
N VAL A 207 -14.68 -22.01 23.94
CA VAL A 207 -13.50 -22.51 23.23
C VAL A 207 -12.42 -21.44 23.33
N ASN A 208 -11.42 -21.69 24.18
CA ASN A 208 -10.26 -20.83 24.33
C ASN A 208 -8.99 -21.67 24.44
N TYR A 209 -7.89 -21.07 24.02
CA TYR A 209 -6.57 -21.65 24.01
C TYR A 209 -5.58 -20.77 24.77
N GLY A 210 -4.63 -21.43 25.39
CA GLY A 210 -3.49 -20.85 26.07
C GLY A 210 -2.29 -21.79 25.94
N ASP A 211 -1.18 -21.45 26.58
CA ASP A 211 0.09 -22.18 26.47
C ASP A 211 0.64 -22.45 27.88
N ASN A 212 0.58 -23.71 28.32
CA ASN A 212 1.05 -24.10 29.65
C ASN A 212 2.59 -24.15 29.74
N GLY A 213 3.28 -24.28 28.61
CA GLY A 213 4.72 -24.51 28.52
C GLY A 213 5.53 -23.29 28.09
N ALA A 214 4.87 -22.24 27.60
CA ALA A 214 5.47 -21.17 26.81
C ALA A 214 6.34 -21.72 25.66
N ASP A 215 5.87 -22.79 25.01
CA ASP A 215 6.61 -23.51 23.97
C ASP A 215 6.03 -23.28 22.55
N GLY A 216 4.98 -22.46 22.44
CA GLY A 216 4.32 -22.15 21.18
C GLY A 216 3.23 -23.15 20.79
N THR A 217 2.96 -24.15 21.62
CA THR A 217 1.85 -25.09 21.43
C THR A 217 0.65 -24.69 22.30
N LEU A 218 -0.55 -24.87 21.77
CA LEU A 218 -1.79 -24.40 22.39
C LEU A 218 -2.55 -25.58 23.01
N GLU A 219 -2.89 -25.43 24.30
CA GLU A 219 -3.84 -26.30 24.97
C GLU A 219 -5.19 -25.62 25.12
N ARG A 220 -6.25 -26.40 24.88
CA ARG A 220 -7.61 -25.97 25.22
C ARG A 220 -7.69 -25.70 26.72
N ASP A 221 -8.21 -24.52 27.07
CA ASP A 221 -8.27 -24.01 28.43
C ASP A 221 -6.90 -23.89 29.13
N GLY A 222 -5.81 -23.82 28.35
CA GLY A 222 -4.44 -23.69 28.85
C GLY A 222 -4.19 -22.38 29.62
N ALA A 223 -2.99 -22.28 30.19
CA ALA A 223 -2.53 -21.10 30.91
C ALA A 223 -2.44 -19.86 29.99
N ASN A 224 -2.54 -18.67 30.56
CA ASN A 224 -2.44 -17.45 29.78
C ASN A 224 -1.04 -17.29 29.15
N ILE A 225 -0.99 -16.69 27.98
CA ILE A 225 0.25 -16.41 27.24
C ILE A 225 0.77 -15.04 27.68
N ALA A 226 1.97 -14.98 28.24
CA ALA A 226 2.59 -13.71 28.63
C ALA A 226 3.07 -12.94 27.40
N VAL A 227 2.85 -11.62 27.38
CA VAL A 227 3.23 -10.71 26.30
C VAL A 227 3.81 -9.41 26.85
N GLU A 228 4.66 -8.78 26.05
CA GLU A 228 5.22 -7.46 26.32
C GLU A 228 4.51 -6.40 25.46
N ALA A 229 4.60 -5.14 25.87
CA ALA A 229 4.04 -4.03 25.11
C ALA A 229 4.75 -3.87 23.75
N GLY A 230 3.96 -3.74 22.69
CA GLY A 230 4.48 -3.57 21.33
C GLY A 230 3.46 -3.90 20.25
N SER A 231 3.84 -3.67 19.00
CA SER A 231 3.05 -4.01 17.82
C SER A 231 3.51 -5.34 17.23
N TYR A 232 2.57 -6.28 17.04
CA TYR A 232 2.86 -7.68 16.70
C TYR A 232 1.96 -8.20 15.57
N ALA A 233 2.50 -9.15 14.82
CA ALA A 233 1.71 -10.13 14.09
C ALA A 233 1.64 -11.41 14.92
N ILE A 234 0.42 -11.84 15.27
CA ILE A 234 0.17 -13.12 15.91
C ILE A 234 -0.35 -14.07 14.85
N THR A 235 0.34 -15.19 14.60
CA THR A 235 -0.16 -16.24 13.72
C THR A 235 -0.71 -17.38 14.57
N PHE A 236 -1.93 -17.82 14.28
CA PHE A 236 -2.60 -18.95 14.92
C PHE A 236 -2.89 -20.03 13.88
N ASN A 237 -2.38 -21.24 14.11
CA ASN A 237 -2.67 -22.41 13.30
C ASN A 237 -3.58 -23.36 14.09
N GLU A 238 -4.85 -23.41 13.70
CA GLU A 238 -5.89 -24.21 14.33
C GLU A 238 -5.70 -25.72 14.08
N ASN A 239 -5.09 -26.09 12.95
CA ASN A 239 -4.88 -27.50 12.60
C ASN A 239 -3.81 -28.15 13.48
N ASP A 240 -2.73 -27.41 13.74
CA ASP A 240 -1.58 -27.87 14.53
C ASP A 240 -1.66 -27.44 16.00
N LEU A 241 -2.61 -26.56 16.33
CA LEU A 241 -2.73 -25.89 17.64
C LEU A 241 -1.40 -25.26 18.06
N THR A 242 -0.89 -24.37 17.22
CA THR A 242 0.34 -23.62 17.47
C THR A 242 0.13 -22.13 17.23
N TYR A 243 0.99 -21.32 17.82
CA TYR A 243 1.00 -19.88 17.56
C TYR A 243 2.42 -19.32 17.51
N THR A 244 2.56 -18.17 16.84
CA THR A 244 3.75 -17.33 16.88
C THR A 244 3.35 -15.89 17.19
N ILE A 245 4.22 -15.16 17.88
CA ILE A 245 4.08 -13.73 18.15
C ILE A 245 5.37 -13.08 17.64
N GLU A 246 5.27 -12.34 16.53
CA GLU A 246 6.42 -11.72 15.88
C GLU A 246 6.27 -10.19 15.91
N PRO A 247 7.31 -9.44 16.31
CA PRO A 247 7.26 -7.98 16.24
C PRO A 247 6.98 -7.51 14.80
N LEU A 248 5.94 -6.70 14.67
CA LEU A 248 5.56 -6.09 13.41
C LEU A 248 5.05 -4.67 13.66
N SER A 249 5.90 -3.71 13.36
CA SER A 249 5.52 -2.31 13.21
C SER A 249 6.03 -1.76 11.89
N TRP A 250 5.30 -0.78 11.38
CA TRP A 250 5.79 0.15 10.37
C TRP A 250 5.78 1.52 11.00
N GLY A 251 6.77 2.34 10.68
CA GLY A 251 6.89 3.65 11.31
C GLY A 251 7.49 4.71 10.40
N ILE A 252 7.14 5.96 10.70
CA ILE A 252 7.66 7.17 10.07
C ILE A 252 8.87 7.66 10.87
N VAL A 253 10.00 7.85 10.19
CA VAL A 253 11.27 8.33 10.76
C VAL A 253 11.82 9.46 9.90
N GLY A 254 12.52 10.43 10.47
CA GLY A 254 13.21 11.47 9.69
C GLY A 254 13.26 12.84 10.33
N SER A 255 13.92 13.80 9.69
CA SER A 255 14.03 15.18 10.20
C SER A 255 12.68 15.89 10.29
N GLY A 256 11.71 15.50 9.46
CA GLY A 256 10.33 15.98 9.55
C GLY A 256 9.45 15.20 10.54
N ALA A 257 9.91 14.02 11.02
CA ALA A 257 9.16 13.20 11.96
C ALA A 257 9.39 13.66 13.42
N PRO A 258 8.45 13.41 14.35
CA PRO A 258 8.53 13.89 15.74
C PRO A 258 9.83 13.52 16.48
N ASN A 259 10.38 12.33 16.18
CA ASN A 259 11.52 11.76 16.91
C ASN A 259 12.83 11.76 16.08
N GLY A 260 12.87 12.44 14.94
CA GLY A 260 14.08 12.52 14.12
C GLY A 260 14.47 11.19 13.47
N TRP A 261 15.76 11.08 13.07
CA TRP A 261 16.34 9.87 12.46
C TRP A 261 16.67 8.74 13.45
N ASN A 262 16.63 9.03 14.76
CA ASN A 262 17.04 8.08 15.80
C ASN A 262 15.85 7.30 16.39
N GLY A 263 14.63 7.69 16.05
CA GLY A 263 13.42 7.09 16.58
C GLY A 263 13.19 7.37 18.08
N PRO A 264 12.25 6.63 18.71
CA PRO A 264 11.41 5.60 18.10
C PRO A 264 10.56 6.19 16.97
N ASP A 265 10.23 5.38 15.97
CA ASP A 265 9.40 5.84 14.87
C ASP A 265 8.00 6.24 15.35
N LEU A 266 7.36 7.13 14.60
CA LEU A 266 5.92 7.31 14.73
C LEU A 266 5.24 6.09 14.08
N GLU A 267 4.66 5.21 14.89
CA GLU A 267 4.08 3.95 14.43
C GLU A 267 2.78 4.16 13.63
N PHE A 268 2.63 3.35 12.58
CA PHE A 268 1.36 3.15 11.92
C PHE A 268 0.50 2.13 12.67
N MET A 269 -0.80 2.36 12.65
CA MET A 269 -1.81 1.39 13.03
C MET A 269 -2.28 0.63 11.79
N TYR A 270 -2.56 -0.66 11.95
CA TYR A 270 -3.13 -1.45 10.89
C TYR A 270 -4.63 -1.17 10.73
N ASP A 271 -5.06 -0.88 9.51
CA ASP A 271 -6.45 -0.73 9.10
C ASP A 271 -6.92 -2.02 8.37
N PRO A 272 -7.68 -2.89 9.05
CA PRO A 272 -8.18 -4.12 8.44
C PRO A 272 -9.31 -3.89 7.44
N SER A 273 -9.93 -2.72 7.43
CA SER A 273 -11.04 -2.42 6.52
C SER A 273 -10.56 -2.27 5.07
N SER A 274 -9.29 -1.90 4.89
CA SER A 274 -8.66 -1.65 3.58
C SER A 274 -7.35 -2.43 3.35
N ASP A 275 -6.89 -3.24 4.31
CA ASP A 275 -5.59 -3.94 4.30
C ASP A 275 -4.38 -3.00 4.13
N GLN A 276 -4.36 -1.94 4.94
CA GLN A 276 -3.34 -0.90 4.86
C GLN A 276 -2.91 -0.43 6.24
N TRP A 277 -1.89 0.41 6.28
CA TRP A 277 -1.35 0.99 7.50
C TRP A 277 -1.66 2.49 7.52
N ARG A 278 -2.04 3.03 8.67
CA ARG A 278 -2.48 4.42 8.85
C ARG A 278 -1.80 5.07 10.04
N ALA A 279 -1.35 6.31 9.87
CA ALA A 279 -0.80 7.11 10.96
C ALA A 279 -1.33 8.54 10.86
N ILE A 280 -1.70 9.11 12.00
CA ILE A 280 -1.90 10.56 12.11
C ILE A 280 -0.55 11.15 12.53
N ALA A 281 0.04 11.98 11.66
CA ALA A 281 1.38 12.50 11.81
C ALA A 281 1.40 14.03 11.86
N THR A 282 1.84 14.59 12.98
CA THR A 282 2.26 16.00 13.03
C THR A 282 3.71 16.07 12.59
N LEU A 283 3.96 16.60 11.40
CA LEU A 283 5.27 16.68 10.77
C LEU A 283 5.82 18.11 10.83
N ALA A 284 7.14 18.24 10.73
CA ALA A 284 7.85 19.50 10.51
C ALA A 284 8.37 19.58 9.06
N ASP A 285 8.81 20.77 8.63
CA ASP A 285 9.52 20.90 7.35
C ASP A 285 10.79 20.03 7.38
N GLY A 286 10.91 19.10 6.43
CA GLY A 286 12.03 18.18 6.40
C GLY A 286 11.82 16.98 5.50
N GLU A 287 12.38 15.86 5.94
CA GLU A 287 12.42 14.61 5.19
C GLU A 287 11.99 13.46 6.10
N ILE A 288 11.31 12.46 5.52
CA ILE A 288 10.91 11.22 6.19
C ILE A 288 11.28 9.99 5.37
N LYS A 289 11.31 8.83 6.04
CA LYS A 289 11.29 7.49 5.48
C LYS A 289 10.32 6.61 6.26
N ILE A 290 9.92 5.51 5.63
CA ILE A 290 9.10 4.48 6.27
C ILE A 290 9.99 3.28 6.54
N ARG A 291 9.96 2.71 7.74
CA ARG A 291 10.76 1.51 8.04
C ARG A 291 10.03 0.50 8.92
N LYS A 292 10.42 -0.77 8.75
CA LYS A 292 9.86 -1.89 9.51
C LYS A 292 10.56 -2.01 10.86
N ASN A 293 9.79 -2.25 11.92
CA ASN A 293 10.27 -2.61 13.25
C ASN A 293 11.30 -1.64 13.83
N ASN A 294 11.17 -0.34 13.54
CA ASN A 294 12.12 0.71 13.97
C ASN A 294 13.59 0.41 13.56
N ASP A 295 13.77 -0.36 12.48
CA ASP A 295 15.06 -0.87 12.02
C ASP A 295 15.30 -0.53 10.54
N TRP A 296 16.57 -0.36 10.17
CA TRP A 296 16.95 0.03 8.80
C TRP A 296 16.97 -1.14 7.81
N GLY A 297 16.85 -2.40 8.25
CA GLY A 297 16.97 -3.58 7.39
C GLY A 297 15.91 -3.66 6.29
N LEU A 298 14.70 -3.13 6.53
CA LEU A 298 13.67 -2.93 5.51
C LEU A 298 13.05 -1.54 5.67
N ASN A 299 13.37 -0.67 4.73
CA ASN A 299 12.87 0.70 4.69
C ASN A 299 12.51 1.10 3.25
N TYR A 300 11.61 2.08 3.15
CA TYR A 300 11.13 2.63 1.91
C TYR A 300 11.33 4.14 1.87
N GLY A 301 11.61 4.62 0.66
CA GLY A 301 11.61 6.01 0.25
C GLY A 301 10.76 6.18 -1.00
N ASP A 302 10.88 7.32 -1.69
CA ASP A 302 10.17 7.61 -2.94
C ASP A 302 11.17 8.21 -3.94
N ASP A 303 11.61 7.40 -4.90
CA ASP A 303 12.49 7.87 -5.98
C ASP A 303 11.65 8.54 -7.07
N GLY A 304 11.68 9.88 -7.09
CA GLY A 304 10.97 10.66 -8.12
C GLY A 304 9.78 11.44 -7.59
N ALA A 305 9.43 11.26 -6.31
CA ALA A 305 8.37 11.96 -5.60
C ALA A 305 6.99 11.73 -6.26
N ASP A 306 6.71 10.49 -6.64
CA ASP A 306 5.47 10.10 -7.33
C ASP A 306 4.47 9.34 -6.43
N GLY A 307 4.81 9.12 -5.16
CA GLY A 307 3.99 8.40 -4.20
C GLY A 307 4.14 6.88 -4.25
N THR A 308 4.96 6.36 -5.16
CA THR A 308 5.37 4.95 -5.20
C THR A 308 6.58 4.75 -4.28
N LEU A 309 6.56 3.67 -3.51
CA LEU A 309 7.59 3.37 -2.53
C LEU A 309 8.66 2.46 -3.11
N ASP A 310 9.90 2.95 -3.07
CA ASP A 310 11.08 2.22 -3.47
C ASP A 310 11.83 1.70 -2.24
N ARG A 311 12.17 0.41 -2.27
CA ARG A 311 13.00 -0.18 -1.23
C ARG A 311 14.35 0.55 -1.22
N ASP A 312 14.74 1.03 -0.05
CA ASP A 312 15.96 1.82 0.14
C ASP A 312 16.02 3.11 -0.69
N GLY A 313 14.89 3.59 -1.22
CA GLY A 313 14.78 4.79 -2.08
C GLY A 313 15.09 6.12 -1.37
N ALA A 314 15.02 7.22 -2.10
CA ALA A 314 15.28 8.56 -1.61
C ALA A 314 14.32 8.99 -0.48
N ASN A 315 14.76 9.92 0.36
CA ASN A 315 13.90 10.46 1.42
C ASN A 315 12.68 11.18 0.82
N ILE A 316 11.55 11.08 1.51
CA ILE A 316 10.29 11.74 1.12
C ILE A 316 10.30 13.14 1.76
N ALA A 317 10.25 14.18 0.94
CA ALA A 317 10.17 15.56 1.43
C ALA A 317 8.78 15.88 1.97
N VAL A 318 8.71 16.48 3.16
CA VAL A 318 7.45 16.85 3.82
C VAL A 318 7.50 18.29 4.32
N ARG A 319 6.32 18.86 4.56
CA ARG A 319 6.14 20.19 5.14
C ARG A 319 5.55 20.09 6.54
N ALA A 320 5.68 21.18 7.28
CA ALA A 320 5.03 21.30 8.58
C ALA A 320 3.50 21.25 8.42
N GLY A 321 2.86 20.37 9.19
CA GLY A 321 1.42 20.15 9.14
C GLY A 321 0.99 18.89 9.87
N THR A 322 -0.32 18.66 9.92
CA THR A 322 -0.92 17.44 10.47
C THR A 322 -1.51 16.65 9.32
N TYR A 323 -1.12 15.38 9.21
CA TYR A 323 -1.42 14.54 8.06
C TYR A 323 -2.02 13.21 8.47
N LEU A 324 -2.98 12.70 7.69
CA LEU A 324 -3.28 11.29 7.61
C LEU A 324 -2.33 10.67 6.59
N VAL A 325 -1.45 9.80 7.08
CA VAL A 325 -0.50 9.05 6.25
C VAL A 325 -1.04 7.64 6.05
N THR A 326 -1.20 7.27 4.78
CA THR A 326 -1.68 5.97 4.33
C THR A 326 -0.53 5.23 3.66
N LEU A 327 -0.13 4.11 4.24
CA LEU A 327 0.87 3.20 3.70
C LEU A 327 0.20 1.93 3.19
N ASN A 328 0.32 1.66 1.90
CA ASN A 328 -0.15 0.42 1.29
C ASN A 328 1.06 -0.41 0.86
N LEU A 329 1.30 -1.52 1.55
CA LEU A 329 2.44 -2.41 1.29
C LEU A 329 2.16 -3.45 0.19
N ASN A 330 0.89 -3.62 -0.20
CA ASN A 330 0.54 -4.47 -1.33
C ASN A 330 0.86 -3.76 -2.65
N ASP A 331 0.54 -2.47 -2.74
CA ASP A 331 0.81 -1.66 -3.92
C ASP A 331 2.15 -0.91 -3.85
N LEU A 332 2.80 -0.92 -2.68
CA LEU A 332 3.97 -0.11 -2.36
C LEU A 332 3.71 1.37 -2.69
N THR A 333 2.69 1.95 -2.06
CA THR A 333 2.34 3.35 -2.23
C THR A 333 2.21 4.04 -0.88
N ILE A 334 2.43 5.36 -0.89
CA ILE A 334 2.19 6.24 0.24
C ILE A 334 1.35 7.43 -0.17
N VAL A 335 0.34 7.76 0.64
CA VAL A 335 -0.47 8.97 0.50
C VAL A 335 -0.33 9.78 1.78
N ILE A 336 -0.03 11.07 1.66
CA ILE A 336 0.16 12.01 2.78
C ILE A 336 -0.81 13.17 2.57
N GLU A 337 -1.92 13.16 3.30
CA GLU A 337 -3.01 14.14 3.13
C GLU A 337 -3.20 14.96 4.39
N GLU A 338 -3.36 16.28 4.27
CA GLU A 338 -3.63 17.12 5.45
C GLU A 338 -4.96 16.69 6.09
N VAL A 339 -4.96 16.63 7.42
CA VAL A 339 -6.14 16.22 8.19
C VAL A 339 -6.28 17.10 9.43
N ASP A 340 -7.52 17.48 9.71
CA ASP A 340 -7.92 18.09 10.96
C ASP A 340 -8.32 17.01 11.96
N ILE A 341 -7.73 17.04 13.16
CA ILE A 341 -8.00 16.05 14.21
C ILE A 341 -9.00 16.64 15.21
N PRO A 342 -10.21 16.07 15.36
CA PRO A 342 -11.12 16.45 16.43
C PRO A 342 -10.58 16.01 17.80
N GLY A 343 -10.81 16.84 18.80
CA GLY A 343 -10.48 16.56 20.19
C GLY A 343 -11.56 17.05 21.16
N ILE A 344 -11.70 16.36 22.30
CA ILE A 344 -12.60 16.72 23.39
C ILE A 344 -11.88 17.66 24.36
N VAL A 345 -12.50 18.80 24.65
CA VAL A 345 -12.04 19.81 25.61
C VAL A 345 -13.20 20.25 26.50
N GLY A 346 -12.95 20.66 27.74
CA GLY A 346 -14.04 21.14 28.59
C GLY A 346 -13.76 21.05 30.08
N SER A 347 -14.67 21.59 30.90
CA SER A 347 -14.61 21.46 32.37
C SER A 347 -14.78 20.02 32.84
N ALA A 348 -15.46 19.19 32.04
CA ALA A 348 -15.60 17.76 32.27
C ALA A 348 -14.45 16.92 31.67
N ALA A 349 -13.71 17.45 30.71
CA ALA A 349 -12.62 16.73 30.07
C ALA A 349 -11.40 16.62 31.01
N PRO A 350 -10.58 15.55 30.90
CA PRO A 350 -9.43 15.31 31.78
C PRO A 350 -8.46 16.49 31.92
N ASN A 351 -8.32 17.29 30.87
CA ASN A 351 -7.34 18.36 30.76
C ASN A 351 -7.94 19.77 30.88
N GLY A 352 -9.23 19.91 31.14
CA GLY A 352 -9.88 21.22 31.28
C GLY A 352 -10.02 21.98 29.95
N TRP A 353 -10.33 23.29 30.03
CA TRP A 353 -10.47 24.18 28.87
C TRP A 353 -9.13 24.62 28.26
N ASP A 354 -8.09 24.68 29.09
CA ASP A 354 -6.78 25.24 28.74
C ASP A 354 -5.73 24.16 28.46
N GLY A 355 -6.05 22.89 28.70
CA GLY A 355 -5.16 21.78 28.45
C GLY A 355 -5.29 21.21 27.03
N PRO A 356 -4.44 20.23 26.69
CA PRO A 356 -4.54 19.53 25.42
C PRO A 356 -5.82 18.71 25.36
N ASP A 357 -6.41 18.61 24.17
CA ASP A 357 -7.61 17.82 23.97
C ASP A 357 -7.38 16.33 24.23
N VAL A 358 -8.44 15.62 24.61
CA VAL A 358 -8.49 14.18 24.39
C VAL A 358 -8.73 13.98 22.90
N SER A 359 -7.67 13.64 22.17
CA SER A 359 -7.73 13.40 20.73
C SER A 359 -8.65 12.23 20.41
N LEU A 360 -9.51 12.39 19.41
CA LEU A 360 -10.20 11.25 18.81
C LEU A 360 -9.31 10.61 17.76
N MET A 361 -9.64 9.36 17.41
CA MET A 361 -8.99 8.58 16.36
C MET A 361 -9.99 8.30 15.25
N PRO A 362 -9.58 8.29 13.98
CA PRO A 362 -10.50 7.97 12.89
C PRO A 362 -10.97 6.52 12.99
N ASP A 363 -12.26 6.29 12.74
CA ASP A 363 -12.79 4.96 12.47
C ASP A 363 -12.61 4.67 10.98
N PHE A 364 -11.53 3.96 10.62
CA PHE A 364 -11.22 3.68 9.22
C PHE A 364 -12.28 2.86 8.48
N SER A 365 -13.21 2.21 9.20
CA SER A 365 -14.34 1.51 8.58
C SER A 365 -15.51 2.42 8.20
N ARG A 366 -15.56 3.64 8.74
CA ARG A 366 -16.63 4.61 8.54
C ARG A 366 -16.04 6.00 8.26
N ASP A 367 -16.07 6.38 6.99
CA ASP A 367 -15.55 7.68 6.54
C ASP A 367 -16.19 8.85 7.31
N GLY A 368 -15.37 9.82 7.70
CA GLY A 368 -15.77 10.98 8.49
C GLY A 368 -16.06 10.73 9.98
N VAL A 369 -16.00 9.47 10.44
CA VAL A 369 -16.28 9.11 11.84
C VAL A 369 -14.99 9.04 12.65
N TRP A 370 -15.04 9.64 13.84
CA TRP A 370 -13.96 9.69 14.81
C TRP A 370 -14.43 9.18 16.15
N VAL A 371 -13.59 8.44 16.85
CA VAL A 371 -13.93 7.76 18.09
C VAL A 371 -12.88 7.98 19.17
N ALA A 372 -13.33 8.04 20.42
CA ALA A 372 -12.49 7.92 21.60
C ALA A 372 -13.16 6.96 22.60
N TYR A 373 -12.44 5.92 23.00
CA TYR A 373 -12.95 4.87 23.88
C TYR A 373 -12.47 5.06 25.32
N ASN A 374 -13.31 4.70 26.28
CA ASN A 374 -13.01 4.77 27.72
C ASN A 374 -12.59 6.17 28.21
N VAL A 375 -13.20 7.24 27.68
CA VAL A 375 -12.93 8.60 28.14
C VAL A 375 -13.57 8.81 29.50
N GLU A 376 -12.75 9.05 30.53
CA GLU A 376 -13.22 9.45 31.85
C GLU A 376 -13.60 10.94 31.83
N LEU A 377 -14.87 11.24 32.07
CA LEU A 377 -15.40 12.59 32.17
C LEU A 377 -15.85 12.87 33.60
N ALA A 378 -15.73 14.13 34.04
CA ALA A 378 -16.33 14.64 35.27
C ALA A 378 -17.72 15.25 35.00
N ASP A 379 -18.44 15.63 36.06
CA ASP A 379 -19.64 16.46 35.92
C ASP A 379 -19.24 17.84 35.35
N GLY A 380 -19.83 18.24 34.23
CA GLY A 380 -19.52 19.53 33.62
C GLY A 380 -19.93 19.62 32.16
N GLU A 381 -19.08 20.28 31.37
CA GLU A 381 -19.33 20.57 29.97
C GLU A 381 -18.13 20.19 29.11
N ILE A 382 -18.39 19.81 27.86
CA ILE A 382 -17.39 19.56 26.82
C ILE A 382 -17.71 20.32 25.53
N LYS A 383 -16.70 20.43 24.67
CA LYS A 383 -16.76 20.80 23.26
C LYS A 383 -15.85 19.90 22.44
N PHE A 384 -16.10 19.88 21.15
CA PHE A 384 -15.17 19.33 20.17
C PHE A 384 -14.45 20.47 19.47
N ARG A 385 -13.12 20.44 19.38
CA ARG A 385 -12.36 21.41 18.59
C ARG A 385 -11.31 20.71 17.74
N MET A 386 -10.92 21.34 16.64
CA MET A 386 -9.97 20.76 15.68
C MET A 386 -8.55 21.16 16.03
N ASN A 387 -7.62 20.22 15.88
CA ASN A 387 -6.18 20.41 16.01
C ASN A 387 -5.74 21.05 17.33
N ASN A 388 -6.47 20.80 18.42
CA ASN A 388 -6.22 21.42 19.72
C ASN A 388 -6.22 22.97 19.66
N ASP A 389 -7.02 23.54 18.75
CA ASP A 389 -7.14 24.98 18.50
C ASP A 389 -8.62 25.40 18.41
N TRP A 390 -8.90 26.65 18.79
CA TRP A 390 -10.27 27.17 18.84
C TRP A 390 -10.83 27.62 17.49
N GLY A 391 -10.02 27.71 16.42
CA GLY A 391 -10.44 28.23 15.11
C GLY A 391 -11.60 27.45 14.47
N VAL A 392 -11.71 26.15 14.76
CA VAL A 392 -12.84 25.31 14.38
C VAL A 392 -13.28 24.51 15.60
N ASN A 393 -14.46 24.83 16.14
CA ASN A 393 -15.05 24.10 17.25
C ASN A 393 -16.55 23.87 17.02
N TYR A 394 -17.05 22.81 17.62
CA TYR A 394 -18.43 22.37 17.54
C TYR A 394 -19.01 22.17 18.95
N GLY A 395 -20.29 22.46 19.06
CA GLY A 395 -21.12 22.24 20.23
C GLY A 395 -22.51 21.78 19.79
N ASP A 396 -23.48 21.86 20.70
CA ASP A 396 -24.88 21.52 20.41
C ASP A 396 -25.80 22.51 21.14
N ASP A 397 -26.47 23.38 20.38
CA ASP A 397 -27.36 24.40 20.93
C ASP A 397 -28.68 23.83 21.47
N ASN A 398 -29.12 22.68 20.95
CA ASN A 398 -30.46 22.12 21.21
C ASN A 398 -30.42 20.83 22.04
N ALA A 399 -29.23 20.31 22.35
CA ALA A 399 -29.00 19.01 22.97
C ALA A 399 -29.71 17.87 22.22
N ASP A 400 -29.70 17.93 20.88
CA ASP A 400 -30.37 16.96 20.02
C ASP A 400 -29.41 15.95 19.35
N GLY A 401 -28.10 16.06 19.62
CA GLY A 401 -27.06 15.20 19.08
C GLY A 401 -26.49 15.67 17.73
N SER A 402 -26.95 16.82 17.23
CA SER A 402 -26.41 17.48 16.05
C SER A 402 -25.30 18.44 16.46
N LEU A 403 -24.23 18.51 15.66
CA LEU A 403 -23.12 19.41 15.88
C LEU A 403 -23.30 20.68 15.05
N GLU A 404 -23.25 21.83 15.72
CA GLU A 404 -23.16 23.13 15.06
C GLU A 404 -21.86 23.84 15.39
N ARG A 405 -21.36 24.57 14.38
CA ARG A 405 -20.12 25.34 14.51
C ARG A 405 -20.30 26.47 15.52
N ASP A 406 -19.34 26.59 16.43
CA ASP A 406 -19.29 27.63 17.48
C ASP A 406 -20.49 27.62 18.44
N ALA A 407 -21.25 26.51 18.50
CA ALA A 407 -22.45 26.38 19.34
C ALA A 407 -22.16 26.23 20.84
N ALA A 408 -23.22 26.08 21.64
CA ALA A 408 -23.17 25.91 23.08
C ALA A 408 -22.38 24.65 23.50
N ASN A 409 -21.81 24.69 24.71
CA ASN A 409 -21.12 23.53 25.25
C ASN A 409 -22.10 22.38 25.54
N ILE A 410 -21.61 21.15 25.41
CA ILE A 410 -22.39 19.93 25.64
C ILE A 410 -22.26 19.54 27.11
N ALA A 411 -23.38 19.49 27.84
CA ALA A 411 -23.38 19.07 29.25
C ALA A 411 -23.22 17.54 29.37
N VAL A 412 -22.39 17.10 30.30
CA VAL A 412 -22.11 15.69 30.58
C VAL A 412 -22.06 15.43 32.08
N SER A 413 -22.37 14.20 32.49
CA SER A 413 -22.20 13.72 33.86
C SER A 413 -20.89 12.96 34.01
N ALA A 414 -20.43 12.80 35.25
CA ALA A 414 -19.26 12.00 35.57
C ALA A 414 -19.47 10.53 35.18
N GLY A 415 -18.48 9.94 34.52
CA GLY A 415 -18.54 8.56 34.05
C GLY A 415 -17.42 8.21 33.06
N VAL A 416 -17.42 6.96 32.61
CA VAL A 416 -16.53 6.47 31.55
C VAL A 416 -17.38 6.27 30.29
N TYR A 417 -16.94 6.87 29.19
CA TYR A 417 -17.72 6.95 27.97
C TYR A 417 -16.93 6.48 26.74
N ASP A 418 -17.64 5.86 25.80
CA ASP A 418 -17.22 5.80 24.41
C ASP A 418 -17.90 6.95 23.66
N ILE A 419 -17.10 7.76 22.96
CA ILE A 419 -17.55 8.99 22.31
C ILE A 419 -17.27 8.87 20.81
N GLU A 420 -18.27 9.18 20.00
CA GLU A 420 -18.20 9.19 18.55
C GLU A 420 -18.58 10.57 18.01
N VAL A 421 -17.84 11.05 17.00
CA VAL A 421 -18.11 12.28 16.26
C VAL A 421 -18.09 11.95 14.77
N ASP A 422 -19.20 12.17 14.08
CA ASP A 422 -19.28 12.07 12.63
C ASP A 422 -19.25 13.48 12.03
N LEU A 423 -18.13 13.83 11.41
CA LEU A 423 -17.94 15.14 10.78
C LEU A 423 -18.58 15.24 9.39
N ALA A 424 -18.95 14.11 8.78
CA ALA A 424 -19.66 14.10 7.51
C ALA A 424 -21.15 14.39 7.70
N SER A 425 -21.76 13.81 8.74
CA SER A 425 -23.16 14.09 9.11
C SER A 425 -23.33 15.21 10.14
N LEU A 426 -22.23 15.68 10.74
CA LEU A 426 -22.21 16.63 11.85
C LEU A 426 -23.08 16.15 13.02
N THR A 427 -22.79 14.95 13.52
CA THR A 427 -23.47 14.37 14.68
C THR A 427 -22.46 13.81 15.69
N TYR A 428 -22.92 13.57 16.92
CA TYR A 428 -22.10 12.92 17.95
C TYR A 428 -22.92 11.97 18.81
N THR A 429 -22.23 10.99 19.41
CA THR A 429 -22.81 10.13 20.45
C THR A 429 -21.87 10.02 21.65
N ILE A 430 -22.45 9.92 22.85
CA ILE A 430 -21.73 9.72 24.11
C ILE A 430 -22.40 8.53 24.82
N THR A 431 -21.73 7.38 24.81
CA THR A 431 -22.28 6.12 25.32
C THR A 431 -21.57 5.72 26.61
N ALA A 432 -22.31 5.61 27.71
CA ALA A 432 -21.75 5.18 29.00
C ALA A 432 -21.37 3.69 28.97
N LYS A 433 -20.25 3.33 29.60
CA LYS A 433 -19.82 1.94 29.80
C LYS A 433 -20.43 1.26 31.03
#